data_AF-A0A2S8FJL0-F1
#
_entry.id   AF-A0A2S8FJL0-F1
#
_cell.length_a   1.000
_cell.length_b   1.000
_cell.length_c   1.000
_cell.angle_alpha   90.00
_cell.angle_beta   90.00
_cell.angle_gamma   90.00
#
_symmetry.space_group_name_H-M   'P 1'
#
loop_
_entity.id
_entity.type
_entity.pdbx_description
1 polymer ?
#
loop_
_entity_poly.entity_id
_entity_poly.type
_entity_poly.pdbx_seq_one_letter_code
_entity_poly.pdbx_strand_id
1 'polypeptide(L)'
;MAYSTSVAVVPPNQIERIREDPNAILTPNKINPVSHLLAYWIETQPLGSLLSKAIDGGQPLHADFWHPLRPPMFHGETEVASLALDLTEAWEEIEEDIPSDDWLRHEINYLLEAMRYAVDTNACLVTALGFPGGRDQRSRVRIPWLPPVKPVITQSIWQKWLARLVR
;
A
#
# COMPACT_ATOMS: atom_id res chain seq x y z
N MET A 1 16.75 -3.71 -2.22
CA MET A 1 15.42 -4.32 -1.95
C MET A 1 14.44 -3.65 -2.87
N ALA A 2 13.78 -4.43 -3.74
CA ALA A 2 12.60 -3.94 -4.44
C ALA A 2 11.51 -3.67 -3.39
N TYR A 3 10.99 -2.46 -3.36
CA TYR A 3 9.95 -2.09 -2.41
C TYR A 3 8.65 -2.76 -2.87
N SER A 4 8.20 -3.78 -2.15
CA SER A 4 6.87 -4.35 -2.38
C SER A 4 5.82 -3.34 -1.90
N THR A 5 4.83 -3.09 -2.74
CA THR A 5 3.59 -2.40 -2.38
C THR A 5 2.53 -3.45 -2.13
N SER A 6 1.89 -3.42 -0.98
CA SER A 6 0.69 -4.21 -0.74
C SER A 6 -0.53 -3.43 -1.19
N VAL A 7 -1.38 -4.06 -2.00
CA VAL A 7 -2.66 -3.54 -2.48
C VAL A 7 -3.76 -4.27 -1.74
N ALA A 8 -4.45 -3.57 -0.85
CA ALA A 8 -5.44 -4.12 0.06
C ALA A 8 -6.84 -3.63 -0.30
N VAL A 9 -7.80 -4.55 -0.33
CA VAL A 9 -9.23 -4.23 -0.53
C VAL A 9 -9.91 -4.15 0.81
N VAL A 10 -10.47 -2.97 1.13
CA VAL A 10 -10.93 -2.63 2.48
C VAL A 10 -12.35 -2.05 2.43
N PRO A 11 -13.27 -2.53 3.27
CA PRO A 11 -14.60 -1.93 3.43
C PRO A 11 -14.56 -0.43 3.76
N PRO A 12 -15.45 0.41 3.19
CA PRO A 12 -15.41 1.87 3.33
C PRO A 12 -15.48 2.35 4.78
N ASN A 13 -16.33 1.71 5.60
CA ASN A 13 -16.48 2.04 7.02
C ASN A 13 -15.18 1.89 7.83
N GLN A 14 -14.21 1.08 7.37
CA GLN A 14 -12.91 0.97 8.04
C GLN A 14 -11.97 2.12 7.68
N ILE A 15 -12.14 2.73 6.50
CA ILE A 15 -11.38 3.92 6.10
C ILE A 15 -11.74 5.10 6.99
N GLU A 16 -13.02 5.28 7.29
CA GLU A 16 -13.49 6.29 8.24
C GLU A 16 -12.91 6.02 9.64
N ARG A 17 -13.02 4.79 10.13
CA ARG A 17 -12.49 4.41 11.45
C ARG A 17 -10.99 4.65 11.60
N ILE A 18 -10.17 4.32 10.59
CA ILE A 18 -8.72 4.55 10.69
C ILE A 18 -8.36 6.03 10.53
N ARG A 19 -9.21 6.82 9.85
CA ARG A 19 -9.08 8.28 9.76
C ARG A 19 -9.37 8.98 11.10
N GLU A 20 -10.24 8.40 11.91
CA GLU A 20 -10.56 8.89 13.26
C GLU A 20 -9.59 8.39 14.34
N ASP A 21 -9.12 7.14 14.22
CA ASP A 21 -8.14 6.54 15.13
C ASP A 21 -6.96 5.92 14.35
N PRO A 22 -5.77 6.54 14.34
CA PRO A 22 -4.61 6.01 13.63
C PRO A 22 -4.11 4.65 14.17
N ASN A 23 -4.57 4.24 15.36
CA ASN A 23 -4.26 2.92 15.94
C ASN A 23 -5.23 1.83 15.50
N ALA A 24 -6.35 2.18 14.87
CA ALA A 24 -7.26 1.20 14.29
C ALA A 24 -6.51 0.33 13.27
N ILE A 25 -6.81 -0.96 13.28
CA ILE A 25 -6.22 -1.94 12.37
C ILE A 25 -7.25 -2.25 11.29
N LEU A 26 -6.88 -2.02 10.03
CA LEU A 26 -7.71 -2.45 8.91
C LEU A 26 -7.71 -3.97 8.85
N THR A 27 -8.86 -4.56 8.51
CA THR A 27 -9.03 -5.97 8.18
C THR A 27 -9.41 -6.06 6.70
N PRO A 28 -8.43 -6.10 5.78
CA PRO A 28 -8.70 -6.22 4.36
C PRO A 28 -9.33 -7.57 4.05
N ASN A 29 -10.24 -7.57 3.07
CA ASN A 29 -10.82 -8.80 2.53
C ASN A 29 -9.85 -9.52 1.59
N LYS A 30 -8.96 -8.76 0.94
CA LYS A 30 -7.93 -9.25 0.03
C LYS A 30 -6.69 -8.37 0.14
N ILE A 31 -5.51 -8.98 0.02
CA ILE A 31 -4.23 -8.28 -0.07
C ILE A 31 -3.39 -8.95 -1.15
N ASN A 32 -3.07 -8.22 -2.21
CA ASN A 32 -2.16 -8.67 -3.25
C ASN A 32 -0.86 -7.86 -3.17
N PRO A 33 0.31 -8.49 -3.05
CA PRO A 33 1.58 -7.78 -3.18
C PRO A 33 1.84 -7.50 -4.66
N VAL A 34 2.30 -6.29 -4.95
CA VAL A 34 2.85 -5.92 -6.25
C VAL A 34 4.20 -5.21 -6.07
N SER A 35 4.98 -5.13 -7.14
CA SER A 35 6.17 -4.32 -7.19
C SER A 35 5.81 -2.84 -7.25
N HIS A 36 6.41 -2.02 -6.39
CA HIS A 36 6.26 -0.58 -6.48
C HIS A 36 6.82 0.00 -7.79
N LEU A 37 7.67 -0.76 -8.49
CA LEU A 37 8.25 -0.35 -9.77
C LEU A 37 7.20 -0.21 -10.88
N LEU A 38 6.06 -0.89 -10.76
CA LEU A 38 4.92 -0.71 -11.68
C LEU A 38 4.49 0.76 -11.80
N ALA A 39 4.64 1.55 -10.74
CA ALA A 39 4.23 2.95 -10.72
C ALA A 39 5.18 3.90 -11.48
N TYR A 40 6.38 3.44 -11.88
CA TYR A 40 7.44 4.31 -12.39
C TYR A 40 8.16 3.79 -13.64
N TRP A 41 8.22 2.48 -13.87
CA TRP A 41 9.02 1.89 -14.94
C TRP A 41 8.29 1.72 -16.26
N ILE A 42 6.96 1.81 -16.26
CA ILE A 42 6.15 1.64 -17.47
C ILE A 42 6.00 3.01 -18.14
N GLU A 43 6.72 3.20 -19.25
CA GLU A 43 6.71 4.46 -20.00
C GLU A 43 5.56 4.53 -21.01
N THR A 44 5.01 3.38 -21.43
CA THR A 44 3.89 3.27 -22.37
C THR A 44 2.64 3.96 -21.83
N GLN A 45 2.09 4.91 -22.58
CA GLN A 45 0.89 5.66 -22.20
C GLN A 45 -0.36 5.15 -22.95
N PRO A 46 -1.54 5.15 -22.31
CA PRO A 46 -1.84 5.72 -20.98
C PRO A 46 -1.49 4.79 -19.80
N LEU A 47 -1.13 3.53 -20.05
CA LEU A 47 -0.94 2.50 -19.02
C LEU A 47 -0.04 2.93 -17.86
N GLY A 48 1.13 3.49 -18.15
CA GLY A 48 2.09 3.92 -17.14
C GLY A 48 1.52 4.95 -16.16
N SER A 49 0.78 5.95 -16.68
CA SER A 49 0.12 6.95 -15.82
C SER A 49 -1.00 6.35 -14.97
N LEU A 50 -1.74 5.38 -15.52
CA LEU A 50 -2.82 4.69 -14.81
C LEU A 50 -2.27 3.78 -13.69
N LEU A 51 -1.19 3.03 -13.96
CA LEU A 51 -0.48 2.24 -12.95
C LEU A 51 0.06 3.13 -11.82
N SER A 52 0.69 4.25 -12.19
CA SER A 52 1.16 5.25 -11.22
C SER A 52 0.01 5.78 -10.36
N LYS A 53 -1.12 6.13 -10.99
CA LYS A 53 -2.31 6.64 -10.29
C LYS A 53 -2.95 5.58 -9.39
N ALA A 54 -3.01 4.32 -9.80
CA ALA A 54 -3.59 3.22 -9.01
C ALA A 54 -2.73 2.82 -7.79
N ILE A 55 -1.40 2.96 -7.90
CA ILE A 55 -0.48 2.58 -6.83
C ILE A 55 -0.19 3.76 -5.90
N ASP A 56 0.12 4.94 -6.44
CA ASP A 56 0.63 6.09 -5.68
C ASP A 56 -0.30 7.30 -5.66
N GLY A 57 -1.38 7.27 -6.46
CA GLY A 57 -2.40 8.31 -6.46
C GLY A 57 -3.37 8.20 -5.29
N GLY A 58 -4.57 8.76 -5.48
CA GLY A 58 -5.60 8.81 -4.46
C GLY A 58 -5.29 9.83 -3.38
N GLN A 59 -5.76 9.57 -2.15
CA GLN A 59 -5.55 10.42 -0.99
C GLN A 59 -4.71 9.71 0.07
N PRO A 60 -3.88 10.42 0.85
CA PRO A 60 -3.26 9.83 2.04
C PRO A 60 -4.33 9.21 2.95
N LEU A 61 -4.06 8.01 3.44
CA LEU A 61 -5.00 7.28 4.29
C LEU A 61 -5.22 8.00 5.62
N HIS A 62 -4.13 8.48 6.23
CA HIS A 62 -4.12 9.25 7.47
C HIS A 62 -2.93 10.22 7.48
N ALA A 63 -3.09 11.41 8.07
CA ALA A 63 -2.06 12.46 8.09
C ALA A 63 -0.79 12.04 8.87
N ASP A 64 -0.95 11.29 9.96
CA ASP A 64 0.17 10.80 10.78
C ASP A 64 0.91 9.61 10.19
N PHE A 65 0.40 8.98 9.13
CA PHE A 65 1.08 7.83 8.55
C PHE A 65 2.25 8.31 7.70
N TRP A 66 3.40 7.68 7.90
CA TRP A 66 4.63 8.07 7.24
C TRP A 66 5.35 6.87 6.63
N HIS A 67 6.00 7.12 5.50
CA HIS A 67 6.98 6.22 4.87
C HIS A 67 7.98 7.10 4.11
N PRO A 68 9.27 6.74 4.03
CA PRO A 68 10.28 7.57 3.38
C PRO A 68 10.03 7.85 1.88
N LEU A 69 9.27 6.97 1.22
CA LEU A 69 8.89 7.16 -0.20
C LEU A 69 7.50 7.76 -0.33
N ARG A 70 6.48 7.09 0.25
CA ARG A 70 5.07 7.51 0.17
C ARG A 70 4.24 6.90 1.31
N PRO A 71 3.43 7.69 2.04
CA PRO A 71 2.53 7.14 3.05
C PRO A 71 1.50 6.18 2.42
N PRO A 72 0.80 5.36 3.22
CA PRO A 72 -0.33 4.60 2.71
C PRO A 72 -1.35 5.52 2.04
N MET A 73 -1.79 5.14 0.83
CA MET A 73 -2.77 5.89 0.05
C MET A 73 -4.08 5.09 -0.03
N PHE A 74 -5.16 5.80 -0.36
CA PHE A 74 -6.50 5.24 -0.46
C PHE A 74 -7.22 5.80 -1.70
N HIS A 75 -8.00 4.94 -2.35
CA HIS A 75 -8.97 5.29 -3.39
C HIS A 75 -10.38 4.91 -2.95
N GLY A 76 -11.33 5.82 -3.16
CA GLY A 76 -12.76 5.57 -2.91
C GLY A 76 -13.37 4.61 -3.93
N GLU A 77 -14.55 4.08 -3.64
CA GLU A 77 -15.20 3.03 -4.44
C GLU A 77 -15.41 3.48 -5.90
N THR A 78 -15.84 4.72 -6.10
CA THR A 78 -16.06 5.31 -7.43
C THR A 78 -14.76 5.54 -8.21
N GLU A 79 -13.68 5.91 -7.51
CA GLU A 79 -12.35 6.07 -8.12
C GLU A 79 -11.77 4.71 -8.51
N VAL A 80 -11.94 3.69 -7.67
CA VAL A 80 -11.47 2.33 -7.96
C VAL A 80 -12.21 1.76 -9.18
N ALA A 81 -13.52 1.97 -9.28
CA ALA A 81 -14.30 1.52 -10.43
C ALA A 81 -13.85 2.15 -11.74
N SER A 82 -13.65 3.47 -11.77
CA SER A 82 -13.15 4.15 -12.97
C SER A 82 -11.73 3.73 -13.33
N LEU A 83 -10.82 3.68 -12.34
CA LEU A 83 -9.44 3.23 -12.56
C LEU A 83 -9.37 1.78 -13.03
N ALA A 84 -10.20 0.88 -12.52
CA ALA A 84 -10.19 -0.53 -12.89
C ALA A 84 -10.58 -0.73 -14.36
N LEU A 85 -11.55 0.06 -14.84
CA LEU A 85 -11.97 0.07 -16.23
C LEU A 85 -10.84 0.61 -17.13
N ASP A 86 -10.39 1.84 -16.87
CA ASP A 86 -9.35 2.50 -17.67
C ASP A 86 -8.07 1.65 -17.75
N LEU A 87 -7.67 1.04 -16.62
CA LEU A 87 -6.46 0.21 -16.56
C LEU A 87 -6.64 -1.14 -17.28
N THR A 88 -7.83 -1.73 -17.24
CA THR A 88 -8.12 -2.97 -17.98
C THR A 88 -8.06 -2.71 -19.48
N GLU A 89 -8.73 -1.66 -19.96
CA GLU A 89 -8.73 -1.27 -21.38
C GLU A 89 -7.31 -0.98 -21.87
N ALA A 90 -6.55 -0.14 -21.15
CA ALA A 90 -5.17 0.18 -21.51
C ALA A 90 -4.22 -1.02 -21.45
N TRP A 91 -4.52 -2.02 -20.62
CA TRP A 91 -3.73 -3.26 -20.55
C TRP A 91 -4.01 -4.16 -21.76
N GLU A 92 -5.29 -4.41 -22.05
CA GLU A 92 -5.72 -5.26 -23.17
C GLU A 92 -5.20 -4.76 -24.53
N GLU A 93 -5.07 -3.44 -24.71
CA GLU A 93 -4.53 -2.85 -25.93
C GLU A 93 -3.06 -3.20 -26.22
N ILE A 94 -2.25 -3.45 -25.19
CA ILE A 94 -0.80 -3.66 -25.34
C ILE A 94 -0.33 -5.03 -24.85
N GLU A 95 -1.21 -5.81 -24.23
CA GLU A 95 -0.86 -7.06 -23.56
C GLU A 95 -0.20 -8.08 -24.51
N GLU A 96 -0.59 -8.09 -25.78
CA GLU A 96 -0.01 -8.98 -26.81
C GLU A 96 1.41 -8.57 -27.22
N ASP A 97 1.76 -7.28 -27.10
CA ASP A 97 3.05 -6.74 -27.52
C ASP A 97 4.14 -6.86 -26.45
N ILE A 98 3.76 -7.20 -25.21
CA ILE A 98 4.71 -7.30 -24.10
C ILE A 98 5.46 -8.62 -24.19
N PRO A 99 6.82 -8.59 -24.20
CA PRO A 99 7.64 -9.79 -24.25
C PRO A 99 7.23 -10.81 -23.18
N SER A 100 7.42 -12.10 -23.47
CA SER A 100 6.97 -13.22 -22.61
C SER A 100 7.70 -13.32 -21.26
N ASP A 101 8.41 -12.29 -20.80
CA ASP A 101 8.88 -12.27 -19.42
C ASP A 101 7.64 -12.04 -18.53
N ASP A 102 7.10 -13.15 -18.03
CA ASP A 102 5.80 -13.27 -17.38
C ASP A 102 5.63 -12.37 -16.15
N TRP A 103 6.73 -11.83 -15.62
CA TRP A 103 6.72 -11.02 -14.41
C TRP A 103 5.80 -9.79 -14.51
N LEU A 104 5.93 -8.97 -15.56
CA LEU A 104 5.12 -7.74 -15.67
C LEU A 104 3.63 -8.05 -15.79
N ARG A 105 3.29 -9.04 -16.63
CA ARG A 105 1.93 -9.54 -16.81
C ARG A 105 1.35 -10.03 -15.49
N HIS A 106 2.12 -10.78 -14.71
CA HIS A 106 1.69 -11.28 -13.41
C HIS A 106 1.39 -10.15 -12.42
N GLU A 107 2.29 -9.16 -12.34
CA GLU A 107 2.18 -8.01 -11.44
C GLU A 107 0.96 -7.13 -11.77
N ILE A 108 0.72 -6.86 -13.06
CA ILE A 108 -0.46 -6.10 -13.51
C ILE A 108 -1.75 -6.91 -13.26
N ASN A 109 -1.75 -8.21 -13.53
CA ASN A 109 -2.90 -9.07 -13.25
C ASN A 109 -3.23 -9.13 -11.75
N TYR A 110 -2.23 -9.13 -10.87
CA TYR A 110 -2.46 -9.06 -9.42
C TYR A 110 -3.08 -7.74 -8.97
N LEU A 111 -2.67 -6.61 -9.57
CA LEU A 111 -3.31 -5.32 -9.33
C LEU A 111 -4.76 -5.31 -9.83
N LEU A 112 -4.98 -5.72 -11.08
CA LEU A 112 -6.31 -5.78 -11.69
C LEU A 112 -7.26 -6.71 -10.93
N GLU A 113 -6.77 -7.86 -10.44
CA GLU A 113 -7.58 -8.78 -9.62
C GLU A 113 -8.03 -8.11 -8.31
N ALA A 114 -7.14 -7.37 -7.63
CA ALA A 114 -7.50 -6.64 -6.42
C ALA A 114 -8.53 -5.53 -6.71
N MET A 115 -8.36 -4.79 -7.81
CA MET A 115 -9.29 -3.74 -8.20
C MET A 115 -10.65 -4.29 -8.61
N ARG A 116 -10.71 -5.35 -9.43
CA ARG A 116 -11.97 -6.03 -9.78
C ARG A 116 -12.70 -6.53 -8.55
N TYR A 117 -11.98 -7.18 -7.62
CA TYR A 117 -12.56 -7.62 -6.36
C TYR A 117 -13.10 -6.44 -5.52
N ALA A 118 -12.41 -5.30 -5.50
CA ALA A 118 -12.89 -4.09 -4.84
C ALA A 118 -14.17 -3.54 -5.49
N VAL A 119 -14.25 -3.53 -6.83
CA VAL A 119 -15.46 -3.13 -7.56
C VAL A 119 -16.63 -4.07 -7.24
N ASP A 120 -16.42 -5.39 -7.33
CA ASP A 120 -17.45 -6.41 -7.09
C ASP A 120 -18.01 -6.36 -5.67
N THR A 121 -17.20 -5.90 -4.71
CA THR A 121 -17.58 -5.83 -3.30
C THR A 121 -17.89 -4.41 -2.81
N ASN A 122 -17.94 -3.43 -3.72
CA ASN A 122 -18.10 -2.00 -3.41
C ASN A 122 -17.18 -1.55 -2.25
N ALA A 123 -15.89 -1.85 -2.38
CA ALA A 123 -14.85 -1.61 -1.39
C ALA A 123 -13.83 -0.57 -1.87
N CYS A 124 -13.08 -0.02 -0.93
CA CYS A 124 -11.98 0.88 -1.20
C CYS A 124 -10.69 0.11 -1.50
N LEU A 125 -9.75 0.75 -2.19
CA LEU A 125 -8.40 0.25 -2.40
C LEU A 125 -7.42 1.02 -1.52
N VAL A 126 -6.58 0.32 -0.77
CA VAL A 126 -5.53 0.91 0.06
C VAL A 126 -4.18 0.36 -0.38
N THR A 127 -3.23 1.25 -0.68
CA THR A 127 -1.87 0.84 -1.05
C THR A 127 -0.89 1.25 0.03
N ALA A 128 -0.06 0.32 0.48
CA ALA A 128 0.99 0.62 1.46
C ALA A 128 2.31 -0.03 1.09
N LEU A 129 3.40 0.73 1.19
CA LEU A 129 4.74 0.21 1.02
C LEU A 129 5.15 -0.66 2.20
N GLY A 130 5.87 -1.74 1.91
CA GLY A 130 6.49 -2.58 2.92
C GLY A 130 7.50 -1.81 3.79
N PHE A 131 7.95 -2.43 4.88
CA PHE A 131 8.91 -1.77 5.76
C PHE A 131 10.22 -1.41 5.04
N PRO A 132 10.75 -0.20 5.24
CA PRO A 132 12.06 0.18 4.71
C PRO A 132 13.17 -0.62 5.42
N GLY A 133 14.36 -0.65 4.80
CA GLY A 133 15.53 -1.25 5.43
C GLY A 133 15.96 -0.49 6.69
N GLY A 134 16.43 -1.22 7.71
CA GLY A 134 16.93 -0.66 8.97
C GLY A 134 15.90 -0.60 10.09
N ARG A 135 16.35 -0.81 11.34
CA ARG A 135 15.45 -0.92 12.51
C ARG A 135 14.78 0.41 12.87
N ASP A 136 15.51 1.52 12.75
CA ASP A 136 15.05 2.84 13.21
C ASP A 136 13.93 3.42 12.34
N GLN A 137 13.93 3.11 11.04
CA GLN A 137 12.88 3.56 10.13
C GLN A 137 11.60 2.73 10.29
N ARG A 138 11.74 1.44 10.63
CA ARG A 138 10.60 0.52 10.78
C ARG A 138 9.60 0.96 11.84
N SER A 139 10.05 1.54 12.95
CA SER A 139 9.16 2.01 14.02
C SER A 139 8.36 3.26 13.65
N ARG A 140 8.70 3.93 12.55
CA ARG A 140 8.00 5.13 12.06
C ARG A 140 6.99 4.81 10.95
N VAL A 141 7.04 3.59 10.41
CA VAL A 141 6.20 3.17 9.29
C VAL A 141 4.94 2.46 9.78
N ARG A 142 3.80 2.89 9.25
CA ARG A 142 2.51 2.25 9.50
C ARG A 142 2.10 1.43 8.27
N ILE A 143 1.94 0.12 8.46
CA ILE A 143 1.25 -0.77 7.52
C ILE A 143 -0.16 -1.03 8.08
N PRO A 144 -1.24 -0.49 7.48
CA PRO A 144 -2.56 -0.34 8.12
C PRO A 144 -3.19 -1.61 8.73
N TRP A 145 -2.90 -2.78 8.19
CA TRP A 145 -3.41 -4.09 8.63
C TRP A 145 -2.49 -4.83 9.61
N LEU A 146 -1.36 -4.23 10.01
CA LEU A 146 -0.51 -4.75 11.09
C LEU A 146 -0.74 -3.95 12.38
N PRO A 147 -0.51 -4.52 13.57
CA PRO A 147 -0.47 -3.75 14.79
C PRO A 147 0.58 -2.63 14.70
N PRO A 148 0.35 -1.45 15.33
CA PRO A 148 1.36 -0.40 15.42
C PRO A 148 2.66 -0.96 15.98
N VAL A 149 3.78 -0.66 15.32
CA VAL A 149 5.09 -1.03 15.84
C VAL A 149 5.30 -0.22 17.11
N LYS A 150 5.19 -0.87 18.28
CA LYS A 150 5.49 -0.20 19.55
C LYS A 150 6.90 0.37 19.42
N PRO A 151 7.11 1.67 19.69
CA PRO A 151 8.46 2.19 19.76
C PRO A 151 9.20 1.31 20.75
N VAL A 152 10.32 0.71 20.31
CA VAL A 152 11.22 0.07 21.24
C VAL A 152 11.71 1.21 22.12
N ILE A 153 11.10 1.38 23.30
CA ILE A 153 11.64 2.23 24.33
C ILE A 153 12.96 1.56 24.70
N THR A 154 14.01 1.95 24.00
CA THR A 154 15.36 1.64 24.42
C THR A 154 15.46 2.34 25.76
N GLN A 155 15.35 1.57 26.85
CA GLN A 155 15.62 2.11 28.17
C GLN A 155 16.93 2.85 28.05
N SER A 156 16.90 4.16 28.28
CA SER A 156 18.09 4.97 28.17
C SER A 156 19.16 4.33 29.06
N ILE A 157 20.43 4.49 28.70
CA ILE A 157 21.53 3.95 29.52
C ILE A 157 21.35 4.38 31.00
N TRP A 158 20.80 5.58 31.21
CA TRP A 158 20.38 6.10 32.51
C TRP A 158 19.27 5.29 33.19
N GLN A 159 18.20 4.91 32.49
CA GLN A 159 17.14 4.04 33.05
C GLN A 159 17.66 2.65 33.41
N LYS A 160 18.57 2.08 32.61
CA LYS A 160 19.25 0.81 32.93
C LYS A 160 20.18 0.95 34.14
N TRP A 161 20.85 2.09 34.29
CA TRP A 161 21.69 2.40 35.45
C TRP A 161 20.86 2.56 36.73
N LEU A 162 19.77 3.32 36.68
CA LEU A 162 18.86 3.50 37.81
C LEU A 162 18.26 2.17 38.28
N ALA A 163 17.85 1.29 37.35
CA ALA A 163 17.33 -0.03 37.70
C ALA A 163 18.36 -0.95 38.39
N ARG A 164 19.66 -0.68 38.26
CA ARG A 164 20.73 -1.41 38.97
C ARG A 164 21.03 -0.88 40.37
N LEU A 165 20.70 0.38 40.66
CA LEU A 165 20.96 1.01 41.96
C LEU A 165 19.89 0.71 43.02
N VAL A 166 18.74 0.16 42.60
CA VAL A 166 17.61 -0.18 43.48
C VAL A 166 17.59 -1.69 43.83
N ARG A 167 18.68 -2.41 43.56
CA ARG A 167 18.91 -3.81 44.00
C ARG A 167 20.06 -3.87 44.97
#